data_AF-A0A6I5NJX3-F1
#
_entry.id   AF-A0A6I5NJX3-F1
#
_cell.length_a   1.000
_cell.length_b   1.000
_cell.length_c   1.000
_cell.angle_alpha   90.00
_cell.angle_beta   90.00
_cell.angle_gamma   90.00
#
_symmetry.space_group_name_H-M   'P 1'
#
loop_
_entity.id
_entity.type
_entity.pdbx_description
1 polymer ?
#
loop_
_entity_poly.entity_id
_entity_poly.type
_entity_poly.pdbx_seq_one_letter_code
_entity_poly.pdbx_strand_id
1 'polypeptide(L)'
;MVIHHKIPQSRLEEEYLLKLVWGIGICRHHIRIARYHRWQAAYLTPLHIINDAYKLIELILSFNNSIEERFLKKIEFNYRLATLLSPLVFVKTVFKKKIYPFS
;
A
#
# COMPACT_ATOMS: atom_id res chain seq x y z
N MET A 1 28.62 2.31 19.96
CA MET A 1 27.40 2.06 20.75
C MET A 1 26.46 1.23 19.90
N VAL A 2 26.17 -0.03 20.28
CA VAL A 2 25.26 -0.91 19.54
C VAL A 2 23.97 -1.00 20.36
N ILE A 3 22.88 -0.46 19.84
CA ILE A 3 21.56 -0.57 20.48
C ILE A 3 20.92 -1.86 19.97
N HIS A 4 20.84 -2.89 20.82
CA HIS A 4 20.08 -4.10 20.52
C HIS A 4 18.58 -3.78 20.61
N HIS A 5 17.95 -3.52 19.47
CA HIS A 5 16.51 -3.31 19.42
C HIS A 5 15.80 -4.67 19.47
N LYS A 6 15.19 -5.00 20.62
CA LYS A 6 14.30 -6.16 20.74
C LYS A 6 12.97 -5.81 20.09
N ILE A 7 12.64 -6.44 18.97
CA ILE A 7 11.32 -6.32 18.35
C ILE A 7 10.33 -7.10 19.23
N PRO A 8 9.30 -6.46 19.79
CA PRO A 8 8.33 -7.17 20.61
C PRO A 8 7.51 -8.14 19.75
N GLN A 9 7.17 -9.30 20.30
CA GLN A 9 6.47 -10.37 19.59
C GLN A 9 5.12 -9.92 19.00
N SER A 10 4.45 -8.96 19.66
CA SER A 10 3.22 -8.34 19.17
C SER A 10 3.34 -7.66 17.80
N ARG A 11 4.57 -7.31 17.36
CA ARG A 11 4.83 -6.72 16.02
C ARG A 11 4.88 -7.76 14.91
N LEU A 12 4.92 -9.04 15.26
CA LEU A 12 4.91 -10.18 14.33
C LEU A 12 3.53 -10.84 14.26
N GLU A 13 2.56 -10.36 15.03
CA GLU A 13 1.19 -10.83 14.97
C GLU A 13 0.53 -10.43 13.65
N GLU A 14 -0.33 -11.32 13.15
CA GLU A 14 -1.04 -11.14 11.89
C GLU A 14 -1.76 -9.79 11.80
N GLU A 15 -2.52 -9.43 12.83
CA GLU A 15 -3.31 -8.22 12.85
C GLU A 15 -2.44 -6.97 12.73
N TYR A 16 -1.29 -6.98 13.41
CA TYR A 16 -0.35 -5.87 13.35
C TYR A 16 0.24 -5.76 11.94
N LEU A 17 0.67 -6.88 11.35
CA LEU A 17 1.26 -6.91 10.01
C LEU A 17 0.26 -6.46 8.95
N LEU A 18 -1.00 -6.91 9.01
CA LEU A 18 -2.05 -6.48 8.10
C LEU A 18 -2.29 -4.97 8.16
N LYS A 19 -2.40 -4.40 9.36
CA LYS A 19 -2.55 -2.94 9.56
C LYS A 19 -1.32 -2.19 9.04
N LEU A 20 -0.12 -2.70 9.30
CA LEU A 20 1.13 -2.09 8.88
C LEU A 20 1.23 -2.04 7.35
N VAL A 21 1.08 -3.19 6.67
CA VAL A 21 1.21 -3.24 5.21
C VAL A 21 0.12 -2.46 4.51
N TRP A 22 -1.09 -2.41 5.09
CA TRP A 22 -2.17 -1.55 4.61
C TRP A 22 -1.77 -0.07 4.63
N GLY A 23 -1.23 0.42 5.75
CA GLY A 23 -0.74 1.79 5.85
C GLY A 23 0.38 2.09 4.86
N ILE A 24 1.34 1.16 4.70
CA ILE A 24 2.44 1.31 3.74
C ILE A 24 1.90 1.37 2.30
N GLY A 25 0.93 0.51 1.95
CA GLY A 25 0.29 0.49 0.64
C GLY A 25 -0.43 1.81 0.33
N ILE A 26 -1.22 2.33 1.28
CA ILE A 26 -1.91 3.63 1.11
C ILE A 26 -0.93 4.77 0.88
N CYS A 27 0.23 4.78 1.54
CA CYS A 27 1.22 5.84 1.38
C CYS A 27 1.97 5.78 0.03
N ARG A 28 1.86 4.67 -0.71
CA ARG A 28 2.73 4.40 -1.85
C ARG A 28 2.55 5.38 -3.01
N HIS A 29 1.32 5.75 -3.35
CA HIS A 29 1.07 6.76 -4.39
C HIS A 29 1.57 8.14 -3.99
N HIS A 30 1.41 8.54 -2.72
CA HIS A 30 1.95 9.80 -2.21
C HIS A 30 3.47 9.87 -2.38
N ILE A 31 4.18 8.79 -2.02
CA ILE A 31 5.64 8.68 -2.20
C ILE A 31 6.04 8.73 -3.68
N ARG A 32 5.29 8.08 -4.57
CA ARG A 32 5.55 8.10 -6.02
C ARG A 32 5.43 9.52 -6.57
N ILE A 33 4.32 10.21 -6.31
CA ILE A 33 4.10 11.58 -6.79
C ILE A 33 5.14 12.55 -6.22
N ALA A 34 5.54 12.39 -4.94
CA ALA A 34 6.57 13.25 -4.34
C ALA A 34 7.92 13.18 -5.07
N ARG A 35 8.18 12.11 -5.84
CA ARG A 35 9.40 11.93 -6.64
C ARG A 35 9.28 12.41 -8.08
N TYR A 36 8.07 12.74 -8.53
CA TYR A 36 7.81 13.13 -9.92
C TYR A 36 7.56 14.62 -10.02
N HIS A 37 7.92 15.20 -11.16
CA HIS A 37 7.39 16.51 -11.48
C HIS A 37 5.87 16.43 -11.77
N ARG A 38 5.14 17.53 -11.56
CA ARG A 38 3.66 17.57 -11.63
C ARG A 38 3.08 17.02 -12.95
N TRP A 39 3.65 17.41 -14.09
CA TRP A 39 3.33 16.86 -15.40
C TRP A 39 3.58 15.35 -15.54
N GLN A 40 4.71 14.83 -15.08
CA GLN A 40 5.02 13.39 -15.10
C GLN A 40 4.03 12.59 -14.25
N ALA A 41 3.61 13.13 -13.10
CA ALA A 41 2.65 12.48 -12.22
C ALA A 41 1.31 12.22 -12.94
N ALA A 42 0.86 13.13 -13.82
CA ALA A 42 -0.39 12.96 -14.57
C ALA A 42 -0.36 11.73 -15.50
N TYR A 43 0.78 11.47 -16.16
CA TYR A 43 0.94 10.32 -17.06
C TYR A 43 1.35 9.03 -16.35
N LEU A 44 2.22 9.12 -15.34
CA LEU A 44 2.72 7.95 -14.62
C LEU A 44 1.68 7.35 -13.67
N THR A 45 0.76 8.16 -13.13
CA THR A 45 -0.30 7.67 -12.24
C THR A 45 -1.16 6.56 -12.88
N PRO A 46 -1.78 6.75 -14.05
CA PRO A 46 -2.58 5.69 -14.68
C PRO A 46 -1.73 4.46 -15.03
N LEU A 47 -0.47 4.64 -15.47
CA LEU A 47 0.44 3.53 -15.73
C LEU A 47 0.72 2.70 -14.46
N HIS A 48 0.94 3.37 -13.32
CA HIS A 48 1.11 2.68 -12.03
C HIS A 48 -0.16 1.94 -11.61
N ILE A 49 -1.34 2.52 -11.81
CA ILE A 49 -2.63 1.86 -11.50
C ILE A 49 -2.78 0.57 -12.31
N ILE A 50 -2.53 0.61 -13.62
CA ILE A 50 -2.63 -0.57 -14.49
C ILE A 50 -1.63 -1.65 -14.04
N ASN A 51 -0.39 -1.26 -13.77
CA ASN A 51 0.65 -2.18 -13.30
C ASN A 51 0.33 -2.79 -11.93
N ASP A 52 -0.18 -1.99 -10.99
CA ASP A 52 -0.56 -2.47 -9.66
C ASP A 52 -1.78 -3.41 -9.74
N ALA A 53 -2.74 -3.14 -10.64
CA ALA A 53 -3.88 -4.03 -10.91
C ALA A 53 -3.42 -5.35 -11.54
N TYR A 54 -2.54 -5.31 -12.54
CA TYR A 54 -1.99 -6.50 -13.16
C TYR A 54 -1.34 -7.43 -12.12
N LYS A 55 -0.50 -6.86 -11.25
CA LYS A 55 0.17 -7.65 -10.22
C LYS A 55 -0.78 -8.16 -9.12
N LEU A 56 -1.88 -7.45 -8.85
CA LEU A 56 -2.90 -7.94 -7.93
C LEU A 56 -3.61 -9.15 -8.54
N ILE A 57 -3.93 -9.10 -9.84
CA ILE A 57 -4.55 -10.22 -10.57
C ILE A 57 -3.59 -11.41 -10.60
N GLU A 58 -2.31 -11.20 -10.91
CA GLU A 58 -1.28 -12.24 -10.89
C GLU A 58 -1.21 -12.94 -9.52
N LEU A 59 -1.23 -12.17 -8.42
CA LEU A 59 -1.24 -12.72 -7.07
C LEU A 59 -2.47 -13.61 -6.80
N ILE A 60 -3.66 -13.16 -7.25
CA ILE A 60 -4.91 -13.92 -7.09
C ILE A 60 -4.84 -15.23 -7.87
N LEU A 61 -4.31 -15.22 -9.09
CA LEU A 61 -4.18 -16.40 -9.95
C LEU A 61 -3.14 -17.40 -9.45
N SER A 62 -2.10 -16.93 -8.76
CA SER A 62 -1.02 -17.79 -8.24
C SER A 62 -1.44 -18.61 -7.01
N PHE A 63 -2.66 -18.48 -6.48
CA PHE A 63 -3.06 -19.04 -5.19
C PHE A 63 -2.86 -20.58 -5.09
N ASN A 64 -1.94 -21.02 -4.23
CA ASN A 64 -1.73 -22.42 -3.89
C ASN A 64 -2.19 -22.68 -2.45
N ASN A 65 -2.53 -23.94 -2.15
CA ASN A 65 -3.31 -24.33 -0.98
C ASN A 65 -2.49 -24.64 0.30
N SER A 66 -1.25 -24.20 0.43
CA SER A 66 -0.47 -24.43 1.67
C SER A 66 -0.84 -23.40 2.77
N ILE A 67 -0.71 -23.78 4.05
CA ILE A 67 -1.16 -22.96 5.19
C ILE A 67 -0.28 -21.70 5.35
N GLU A 68 1.04 -21.84 5.29
CA GLU A 68 1.98 -20.71 5.43
C GLU A 68 1.85 -19.73 4.26
N GLU A 69 1.67 -20.26 3.05
CA GLU A 69 1.50 -19.43 1.86
C GLU A 69 0.18 -18.66 1.87
N ARG A 70 -0.88 -19.23 2.46
CA ARG A 70 -2.14 -18.51 2.67
C ARG A 70 -1.97 -17.27 3.55
N PHE A 71 -1.18 -17.37 4.61
CA PHE A 71 -0.87 -16.24 5.48
C PHE A 71 -0.09 -15.15 4.74
N LEU A 72 1.02 -15.53 4.08
CA LEU A 72 1.84 -14.58 3.32
C LEU A 72 1.05 -13.93 2.18
N LYS A 73 0.25 -14.71 1.43
CA LYS A 73 -0.62 -14.19 0.38
C LYS A 73 -1.69 -13.25 0.90
N LYS A 74 -2.24 -13.49 2.10
CA LYS A 74 -3.18 -12.55 2.74
C LYS A 74 -2.54 -11.21 3.03
N ILE A 75 -1.31 -11.20 3.55
CA ILE A 75 -0.55 -9.97 3.79
C ILE A 75 -0.24 -9.26 2.47
N GLU A 76 0.26 -10.00 1.49
CA GLU A 76 0.62 -9.45 0.18
C GLU A 76 -0.60 -8.89 -0.56
N PHE A 77 -1.73 -9.59 -0.48
CA PHE A 77 -3.00 -9.14 -1.04
C PHE A 77 -3.45 -7.81 -0.43
N ASN A 78 -3.42 -7.70 0.91
CA ASN A 78 -3.76 -6.45 1.60
C ASN A 78 -2.83 -5.30 1.19
N TYR A 79 -1.53 -5.56 1.07
CA TYR A 79 -0.58 -4.56 0.60
C TYR A 79 -0.86 -4.10 -0.85
N ARG A 80 -1.09 -5.04 -1.77
CA ARG A 80 -1.36 -4.74 -3.18
C ARG A 80 -2.69 -4.03 -3.37
N LEU A 81 -3.72 -4.44 -2.64
CA LEU A 81 -5.02 -3.78 -2.64
C LEU A 81 -4.90 -2.34 -2.10
N ALA A 82 -4.24 -2.16 -0.96
CA ALA A 82 -3.98 -0.83 -0.41
C ALA A 82 -3.18 0.06 -1.38
N THR A 83 -2.18 -0.51 -2.05
CA THR A 83 -1.39 0.19 -3.07
C THR A 83 -2.26 0.61 -4.26
N LEU A 84 -3.13 -0.27 -4.75
CA LEU A 84 -4.05 0.03 -5.85
C LEU A 84 -5.05 1.13 -5.47
N LEU A 85 -5.54 1.15 -4.23
CA LEU A 85 -6.47 2.17 -3.73
C LEU A 85 -5.79 3.48 -3.34
N SER A 86 -4.47 3.49 -3.15
CA SER A 86 -3.74 4.67 -2.68
C SER A 86 -3.98 5.97 -3.47
N PRO A 87 -4.13 5.96 -4.81
CA PRO A 87 -4.46 7.18 -5.57
C PRO A 87 -5.84 7.74 -5.21
N LEU A 88 -6.83 6.88 -4.99
CA LEU A 88 -8.19 7.29 -4.63
C LEU A 88 -8.23 7.93 -3.24
N VAL A 89 -7.50 7.35 -2.28
CA VAL A 89 -7.36 7.93 -0.94
C VAL A 89 -6.68 9.30 -0.99
N PHE A 90 -5.63 9.43 -1.80
CA PHE A 90 -4.95 10.71 -1.99
C PHE A 90 -5.89 11.78 -2.55
N VAL A 91 -6.63 11.45 -3.61
CA VAL A 91 -7.62 12.34 -4.23
C VAL A 91 -8.68 12.76 -3.21
N LYS A 92 -9.26 11.81 -2.46
CA LYS A 92 -10.22 12.08 -1.38
C LYS A 92 -9.63 13.04 -0.33
N THR A 93 -8.37 12.86 0.03
CA THR A 93 -7.68 13.70 1.03
C THR A 93 -7.48 15.13 0.50
N VAL A 94 -7.06 15.28 -0.75
CA VAL A 94 -6.91 16.59 -1.41
C VAL A 94 -8.27 17.29 -1.53
N PHE A 95 -9.32 16.57 -1.93
CA PHE A 95 -10.68 17.11 -1.99
C PHE A 95 -11.19 17.55 -0.61
N LYS A 96 -11.00 16.74 0.43
CA LYS A 96 -11.42 17.10 1.79
C LYS A 96 -10.71 18.36 2.28
N LYS A 97 -9.40 18.47 2.05
CA LYS A 97 -8.62 19.68 2.40
C LYS A 97 -9.08 20.92 1.63
N LYS A 98 -9.51 20.74 0.37
CA LYS A 98 -10.07 21.83 -0.44
C LYS A 98 -11.41 22.33 0.11
N ILE A 99 -12.25 21.43 0.63
CA ILE A 99 -13.58 21.75 1.17
C ILE A 99 -13.49 22.29 2.60
N TYR A 100 -12.60 21.73 3.43
CA TYR A 100 -12.39 22.13 4.83
C TYR A 100 -10.92 22.48 5.07
N PRO A 101 -10.48 23.70 4.75
CA PRO A 101 -9.07 24.08 4.86
C PRO A 101 -8.59 24.28 6.32
N PHE A 102 -9.49 24.31 7.30
CA PHE A 102 -9.21 24.60 8.71
C PHE A 102 -9.49 23.43 9.68
N SER A 103 -9.63 22.20 9.18
CA SER A 103 -9.74 20.97 9.99
C SER A 103 -8.42 20.23 10.06
#